data_AF-A0A151PJE4-F1
#
_entry.id   AF-A0A151PJE4-F1
#
_cell.length_a   1.000
_cell.length_b   1.000
_cell.length_c   1.000
_cell.angle_alpha   90.00
_cell.angle_beta   90.00
_cell.angle_gamma   90.00
#
_symmetry.space_group_name_H-M   'P 1'
#
loop_
_entity.id
_entity.type
_entity.pdbx_description
1 polymer ?
#
loop_
_entity_poly.entity_id
_entity_poly.type
_entity_poly.pdbx_seq_one_letter_code
_entity_poly.pdbx_strand_id
1 'polypeptide(L)'
;MQSSATAGQEHGVHVVHWGQEWQEHGARLFRNLRDGDRFWWENPGVFTLQQRRALSIISLSRVICDNTRIRMVPRDVFKVNSYPWDFVNCSKIDSLDLSSWKEESHSGPEDAKFSRSF
;
A
#
# COMPACT_ATOMS: atom_id res chain seq x y z
N MET A 1 -35.39 7.61 12.94
CA MET A 1 -34.26 6.66 13.00
C MET A 1 -33.00 7.46 13.29
N GLN A 2 -32.53 7.46 14.54
CA GLN A 2 -31.27 8.12 14.91
C GLN A 2 -30.15 7.11 14.65
N SER A 3 -29.36 7.33 13.59
CA SER A 3 -28.07 6.66 13.45
C SER A 3 -27.07 7.43 14.30
N SER A 4 -26.70 6.87 15.43
CA SER A 4 -25.72 7.47 16.35
C SER A 4 -24.44 6.65 16.24
N ALA A 5 -23.39 7.23 15.67
CA ALA A 5 -22.04 6.71 15.88
C ALA A 5 -21.59 7.16 17.28
N THR A 6 -21.17 6.21 18.12
CA THR A 6 -20.64 6.51 19.45
C THR A 6 -19.14 6.65 19.34
N ALA A 7 -18.61 7.81 19.71
CA ALA A 7 -17.18 7.96 19.95
C ALA A 7 -16.85 7.24 21.26
N GLY A 8 -16.15 6.11 21.18
CA GLY A 8 -15.58 5.40 22.31
C GLY A 8 -14.10 5.71 22.43
N GLN A 9 -13.55 5.61 23.63
CA GLN A 9 -12.11 5.74 23.85
C GLN A 9 -11.56 4.38 24.29
N GLU A 10 -10.88 3.68 23.38
CA GLU A 10 -10.17 2.42 23.69
C GLU A 10 -8.68 2.69 23.69
N HIS A 11 -7.99 2.38 24.79
CA HIS A 11 -6.55 2.58 24.93
C HIS A 11 -6.08 4.01 24.55
N GLY A 12 -6.90 5.02 24.87
CA GLY A 12 -6.60 6.42 24.56
C GLY A 12 -6.88 6.83 23.10
N VAL A 13 -7.33 5.90 22.25
CA VAL A 13 -7.70 6.16 20.85
C VAL A 13 -9.19 6.47 20.76
N HIS A 14 -9.54 7.55 20.06
CA HIS A 14 -10.92 7.76 19.63
C HIS A 14 -11.26 6.72 18.55
N VAL A 15 -11.98 5.68 18.97
CA VAL A 15 -12.52 4.69 18.05
C VAL A 15 -13.95 5.11 17.73
N VAL A 16 -14.22 5.33 16.44
CA VAL A 16 -15.59 5.53 15.98
C VAL A 16 -16.24 4.15 15.93
N HIS A 17 -17.05 3.85 16.95
CA HIS A 17 -17.86 2.66 16.97
C HIS A 17 -19.15 2.97 16.23
N TRP A 18 -19.17 2.64 14.94
CA TRP A 18 -20.37 2.69 14.14
C TRP A 18 -21.41 1.70 14.67
N GLY A 19 -22.69 2.03 14.60
CA GLY A 19 -23.76 1.07 14.87
C GLY A 19 -23.66 -0.15 13.95
N GLN A 20 -24.09 -1.32 14.43
CA GLN A 20 -23.94 -2.60 13.73
C GLN A 20 -24.43 -2.56 12.27
N GLU A 21 -25.56 -1.88 12.00
CA GLU A 21 -26.09 -1.67 10.65
C GLU A 21 -25.07 -1.00 9.71
N TRP A 22 -24.41 0.06 10.17
CA TRP A 22 -23.41 0.78 9.37
C TRP A 22 -22.11 -0.01 9.20
N GLN A 23 -21.74 -0.81 10.21
CA GLN A 23 -20.60 -1.73 10.09
C GLN A 23 -20.83 -2.78 8.99
N GLU A 24 -22.03 -3.36 8.94
CA GLU A 24 -22.41 -4.34 7.92
C GLU A 24 -22.42 -3.72 6.51
N HIS A 25 -23.00 -2.52 6.37
CA HIS A 25 -23.03 -1.77 5.11
C HIS A 25 -21.62 -1.41 4.62
N GLY A 26 -20.76 -0.90 5.51
CA GLY A 26 -19.37 -0.58 5.19
C GLY A 26 -18.59 -1.83 4.77
N ALA A 27 -18.68 -2.90 5.57
CA ALA A 27 -17.99 -4.16 5.26
C ALA A 27 -18.47 -4.75 3.92
N ARG A 28 -19.77 -4.66 3.61
CA ARG A 28 -20.30 -5.08 2.30
C ARG A 28 -19.76 -4.23 1.16
N LEU A 29 -19.67 -2.91 1.32
CA LEU A 29 -19.12 -2.01 0.31
C LEU A 29 -17.67 -2.37 -0.03
N PHE A 30 -16.81 -2.53 0.97
CA PHE A 30 -15.40 -2.89 0.74
C PHE A 30 -15.25 -4.28 0.11
N ARG A 31 -16.06 -5.27 0.52
CA ARG A 31 -16.07 -6.59 -0.13
C ARG A 31 -16.45 -6.50 -1.59
N ASN A 32 -17.54 -5.79 -1.91
CA ASN A 32 -18.00 -5.66 -3.30
C ASN A 32 -16.99 -4.93 -4.19
N LEU A 33 -16.31 -3.90 -3.66
CA LEU A 33 -15.24 -3.21 -4.38
C LEU A 33 -14.06 -4.15 -4.66
N ARG A 34 -13.64 -4.94 -3.67
CA ARG A 34 -12.55 -5.92 -3.82
C ARG A 34 -12.92 -7.02 -4.81
N ASP A 35 -14.07 -7.67 -4.62
CA ASP A 35 -14.48 -8.84 -5.37
C ASP A 35 -14.92 -8.47 -6.80
N GLY A 36 -15.40 -7.23 -7.00
CA GLY A 36 -15.80 -6.69 -8.31
C GLY A 36 -14.65 -6.09 -9.12
N ASP A 37 -13.47 -5.88 -8.53
CA ASP A 37 -12.31 -5.33 -9.23
C ASP A 37 -11.52 -6.43 -9.95
N ARG A 38 -11.64 -6.46 -11.28
CA ARG A 38 -10.88 -7.37 -12.15
C ARG A 38 -9.37 -7.24 -11.94
N PHE A 39 -8.89 -6.05 -11.60
CA PHE A 39 -7.48 -5.71 -11.43
C PHE A 39 -7.06 -5.67 -9.95
N TRP A 40 -7.85 -6.25 -9.05
CA TRP A 40 -7.46 -6.40 -7.65
C TRP A 40 -6.07 -7.04 -7.56
N TRP A 41 -5.16 -6.42 -6.80
CA TRP A 41 -3.73 -6.73 -6.85
C TRP A 41 -3.36 -8.18 -6.47
N GLU A 42 -4.23 -8.87 -5.72
CA GLU A 42 -4.02 -10.28 -5.36
C GLU A 42 -4.53 -11.25 -6.42
N ASN A 43 -5.34 -10.79 -7.39
CA ASN A 43 -5.91 -11.65 -8.41
C ASN A 43 -4.81 -12.31 -9.27
N PRO A 44 -4.95 -13.61 -9.61
CA PRO A 44 -4.03 -14.28 -10.50
C PRO A 44 -3.92 -13.56 -11.85
N GLY A 45 -2.68 -13.36 -12.32
CA GLY A 45 -2.40 -12.75 -13.62
C GLY A 45 -2.35 -11.21 -13.61
N VAL A 46 -2.72 -10.53 -12.52
CA VAL A 46 -2.50 -9.08 -12.38
C VAL A 46 -1.03 -8.78 -12.10
N PHE A 47 -0.46 -9.47 -11.12
CA PHE A 47 0.96 -9.39 -10.78
C PHE A 47 1.57 -10.79 -10.72
N THR A 48 2.88 -10.87 -11.02
CA THR A 48 3.64 -12.11 -10.80
C THR A 48 3.76 -12.40 -9.29
N LEU A 49 4.16 -13.63 -8.94
CA LEU A 49 4.39 -13.99 -7.54
C LEU A 49 5.48 -13.11 -6.89
N GLN A 50 6.51 -12.75 -7.65
CA GLN A 50 7.62 -11.92 -7.17
C GLN A 50 7.14 -10.48 -6.93
N GLN A 51 6.38 -9.92 -7.88
CA GLN A 51 5.77 -8.61 -7.74
C GLN A 51 4.82 -8.53 -6.54
N ARG A 52 3.96 -9.54 -6.33
CA ARG A 52 3.06 -9.58 -5.15
C ARG A 52 3.82 -9.63 -3.82
N ARG A 53 4.95 -10.36 -3.75
CA ARG A 53 5.80 -10.37 -2.54
C ARG A 53 6.36 -8.98 -2.25
N ALA A 54 6.85 -8.28 -3.28
CA ALA A 54 7.33 -6.91 -3.14
C ALA A 54 6.22 -5.94 -2.68
N LEU A 55 5.00 -6.08 -3.22
CA LEU A 55 3.86 -5.25 -2.82
C LEU A 55 3.38 -5.53 -1.38
N SER A 56 3.44 -6.79 -0.93
CA SER A 56 2.91 -7.20 0.39
C SER A 56 3.62 -6.58 1.61
N ILE A 57 4.82 -6.04 1.42
CA ILE A 57 5.62 -5.43 2.48
C ILE A 57 5.55 -3.90 2.50
N ILE A 58 4.80 -3.29 1.57
CA ILE A 58 4.66 -1.83 1.50
C ILE A 58 3.91 -1.32 2.74
N SER A 59 4.39 -0.21 3.31
CA SER A 59 3.73 0.51 4.40
C SER A 59 3.51 1.97 4.02
N LEU A 60 2.47 2.59 4.58
CA LEU A 60 2.25 4.04 4.41
C LEU A 60 3.42 4.86 4.99
N SER A 61 4.07 4.37 6.05
CA SER A 61 5.33 4.93 6.56
C SER A 61 6.41 5.02 5.49
N ARG A 62 6.55 3.98 4.64
CA ARG A 62 7.50 3.98 3.52
C ARG A 62 7.14 5.03 2.48
N VAL A 63 5.87 5.11 2.11
CA VAL A 63 5.37 6.12 1.15
C VAL A 63 5.69 7.54 1.65
N ILE A 64 5.49 7.83 2.95
CA ILE A 64 5.85 9.11 3.55
C ILE A 64 7.36 9.37 3.47
N CYS A 65 8.18 8.36 3.79
CA CYS A 65 9.64 8.48 3.74
C CYS A 65 10.18 8.73 2.32
N ASP A 66 9.58 8.13 1.28
CA ASP A 66 10.03 8.31 -0.11
C ASP A 66 9.62 9.65 -0.71
N ASN A 67 8.46 10.17 -0.33
CA ASN A 67 7.82 11.29 -1.04
C ASN A 67 7.86 12.62 -0.26
N THR A 68 8.47 12.63 0.93
CA THR A 68 8.54 13.84 1.77
C THR A 68 9.94 14.05 2.35
N ARG A 69 10.13 15.15 3.09
CA ARG A 69 11.37 15.43 3.84
C ARG A 69 11.34 14.90 5.27
N ILE A 70 10.28 14.20 5.68
CA ILE A 70 10.15 13.60 7.01
C ILE A 70 11.16 12.47 7.16
N ARG A 71 11.89 12.44 8.29
CA ARG A 71 12.96 11.44 8.55
C ARG A 71 12.63 10.45 9.65
N MET A 72 11.63 10.75 10.47
CA MET A 72 11.18 9.92 11.58
C MET A 72 9.71 9.62 11.38
N VAL A 73 9.34 8.35 11.36
CA VAL A 73 7.97 7.88 11.15
C VAL A 73 7.66 6.74 12.12
N PRO A 74 6.40 6.55 12.53
CA PRO A 74 6.02 5.33 13.23
C PRO A 74 6.05 4.14 12.27
N ARG A 75 6.15 2.92 12.80
CA ARG A 75 6.05 1.71 11.94
C ARG A 75 4.62 1.46 11.45
N ASP A 76 3.63 1.82 12.25
CA ASP A 76 2.21 1.70 11.92
C ASP A 76 1.52 3.04 12.19
N VAL A 77 1.22 3.76 11.10
CA VAL A 77 0.61 5.11 11.15
C VAL A 77 -0.86 5.09 11.56
N PHE A 78 -1.53 3.93 11.55
CA PHE A 78 -2.95 3.83 11.91
C PHE A 78 -3.17 3.67 13.42
N LYS A 79 -2.10 3.45 14.18
CA LYS A 79 -2.14 3.41 15.65
C LYS A 79 -1.84 4.78 16.25
N VAL A 80 -2.22 4.94 17.53
CA VAL A 80 -1.72 6.06 18.32
C VAL A 80 -0.23 5.83 18.59
N ASN A 81 0.58 6.83 18.23
CA ASN A 81 2.02 6.80 18.35
C ASN A 81 2.49 8.02 19.14
N SER A 82 3.48 7.83 20.00
CA SER A 82 4.09 8.87 20.84
C SER A 82 5.52 9.14 20.38
N TYR A 83 5.76 10.37 19.92
CA TYR A 83 7.12 10.81 19.62
C TYR A 83 7.91 11.06 20.92
N PRO A 84 9.19 10.66 21.02
CA PRO A 84 10.00 9.99 19.99
C PRO A 84 9.95 8.46 20.03
N TRP A 85 9.33 7.86 21.05
CA TRP A 85 9.47 6.43 21.39
C TRP A 85 8.97 5.47 20.30
N ASP A 86 7.85 5.80 19.66
CA ASP A 86 7.25 4.95 18.64
C ASP A 86 7.77 5.25 17.22
N PHE A 87 8.71 6.19 17.10
CA PHE A 87 9.22 6.68 15.82
C PHE A 87 10.60 6.09 15.52
N VAL A 88 10.78 5.68 14.26
CA VAL A 88 12.06 5.17 13.75
C VAL A 88 12.52 6.02 12.58
N ASN A 89 13.83 6.02 12.33
CA ASN A 89 14.37 6.67 11.14
C ASN A 89 13.87 5.96 9.88
N CYS A 90 13.59 6.72 8.82
CA CYS A 90 13.22 6.19 7.51
C CYS A 90 14.20 5.16 6.93
N SER A 91 15.47 5.17 7.35
CA SER A 91 16.44 4.14 6.99
C SER A 91 16.13 2.75 7.56
N LYS A 92 15.24 2.65 8.56
CA LYS A 92 14.77 1.40 9.19
C LYS A 92 13.40 0.93 8.68
N ILE A 93 12.88 1.57 7.63
CA ILE A 93 11.63 1.20 6.96
C ILE A 93 11.98 0.65 5.58
N ASP A 94 11.63 -0.61 5.33
CA ASP A 94 11.93 -1.33 4.10
C ASP A 94 11.38 -0.62 2.87
N SER A 95 12.21 -0.47 1.84
CA SER A 95 11.85 0.10 0.54
C SER A 95 11.23 -0.94 -0.38
N LEU A 96 10.36 -0.48 -1.28
CA LEU A 96 9.80 -1.30 -2.34
C LEU A 96 10.90 -1.70 -3.33
N ASP A 97 11.14 -3.01 -3.48
CA ASP A 97 12.02 -3.55 -4.52
C ASP A 97 11.26 -3.69 -5.85
N LEU A 98 11.68 -2.91 -6.86
CA LEU A 98 11.11 -2.90 -8.20
C LEU A 98 11.84 -3.81 -9.19
N SER A 99 12.81 -4.61 -8.74
CA SER A 99 13.60 -5.51 -9.59
C SER A 99 12.73 -6.43 -10.47
N SER A 100 11.61 -6.91 -9.92
CA SER A 100 10.65 -7.80 -10.62
C SER A 100 9.76 -7.13 -11.67
N TRP A 101 9.91 -5.81 -11.89
CA TRP A 101 9.28 -5.08 -13.00
C TRP A 101 10.23 -4.80 -14.16
N LYS A 102 11.50 -5.22 -14.06
CA LYS A 102 12.46 -5.03 -15.14
C LYS A 102 12.07 -5.89 -16.33
N GLU A 103 11.79 -5.25 -17.46
CA GLU A 103 11.60 -5.91 -18.75
C GLU A 103 12.96 -6.22 -19.38
N GLU A 104 13.06 -7.35 -20.07
CA GLU A 104 14.24 -7.63 -20.89
C GLU A 104 14.21 -6.71 -22.11
N SER A 105 15.21 -5.85 -22.26
CA SER A 105 15.41 -5.14 -23.52
C SER A 105 15.81 -6.19 -24.56
N HIS A 106 14.88 -6.58 -25.42
CA HIS A 106 15.22 -7.31 -26.63
C HIS A 106 16.00 -6.39 -27.56
N SER A 107 17.31 -6.25 -27.35
CA SER A 107 18.23 -5.80 -28.39
C SER A 107 18.37 -6.95 -29.39
N GLY A 108 17.39 -7.08 -30.27
CA GLY A 108 17.46 -8.01 -31.40
C GLY A 108 18.53 -7.53 -32.39
N PRO A 109 19.16 -8.43 -33.16
CA PRO A 109 20.17 -8.07 -34.16
C PRO A 109 19.64 -7.23 -35.34
N GLU A 110 18.35 -6.85 -35.36
CA GLU A 110 17.76 -6.05 -36.44
C GLU A 110 18.15 -4.56 -36.37
N ASP A 111 18.52 -4.05 -35.19
CA ASP A 111 18.97 -2.66 -35.01
C ASP A 111 20.34 -2.38 -35.67
N ALA A 112 21.13 -3.44 -35.91
CA ALA A 112 22.43 -3.32 -36.58
C ALA A 112 22.31 -3.16 -38.11
N LYS A 113 21.13 -3.40 -38.71
CA LYS A 113 20.92 -3.22 -40.15
C LYS A 113 20.59 -1.78 -40.54
N PHE A 114 19.93 -1.01 -39.67
CA PHE A 114 19.52 0.36 -39.99
C PHE A 114 20.71 1.34 -39.99
N SER A 115 21.79 1.02 -39.27
CA SER A 115 22.97 1.88 -39.17
C SER A 115 23.95 1.80 -40.37
N ARG A 116 23.74 0.92 -41.36
CA ARG A 116 24.62 0.78 -42.54
C ARG A 116 24.07 1.38 -43.83
N SER A 117 23.00 2.17 -43.74
CA SER A 117 22.35 2.80 -44.90
C SER A 117 22.43 4.33 -44.90
N PHE A 118 23.45 4.90 -44.25
CA PHE A 118 23.84 6.31 -44.40
C PHE A 118 25.30 6.42 -44.81
#